data_AF-A0A8M9P9J9-F1
#
_entry.id   AF-A0A8M9P9J9-F1
#
_cell.length_a   1.000
_cell.length_b   1.000
_cell.length_c   1.000
_cell.angle_alpha   90.00
_cell.angle_beta   90.00
_cell.angle_gamma   90.00
#
_symmetry.space_group_name_H-M   'P 1'
#
loop_
_entity.id
_entity.type
_entity.pdbx_description
1 polymer ?
#
loop_
_entity_poly.entity_id
_entity_poly.type
_entity_poly.pdbx_seq_one_letter_code
_entity_poly.pdbx_strand_id
1 'polypeptide(L)'
;MSSDLFVSLFLRVCVCVCVCVCVCVCVCVCVYVRVCAQVVYLLLAYSTVGLIFFRFRNSYDSESDSFRVEFLLVPVAGLSFLENYAFTPLEILWTFSIYLESVAILPQLFMITKTGEAESITAHYLLFLGLYRALYLANWLWRFHTEGFYDQIAVVSGVVQTIFYCDFFYLYFTRGQRTHTQSNTHLVHHTYTHTHRHKYQTH
;
A
#
# COMPACT_ATOMS: atom_id res chain seq x y z
N MET A 1 0.10 17.44 7.44
CA MET A 1 1.15 16.62 8.08
C MET A 1 1.03 15.15 7.71
N SER A 2 -0.15 14.64 7.38
CA SER A 2 -0.40 13.27 6.86
C SER A 2 0.02 13.06 5.39
N SER A 3 0.04 14.11 4.56
CA SER A 3 0.38 14.03 3.14
C SER A 3 1.86 13.73 2.85
N ASP A 4 2.78 14.25 3.66
CA ASP A 4 4.22 14.17 3.37
C ASP A 4 4.79 12.76 3.62
N LEU A 5 4.25 12.06 4.63
CA LEU A 5 4.61 10.68 4.96
C LEU A 5 4.02 9.69 3.95
N PHE A 6 2.79 9.94 3.49
CA PHE A 6 2.13 9.17 2.42
C PHE A 6 2.99 9.14 1.16
N VAL A 7 3.46 10.32 0.72
CA VAL A 7 4.30 10.44 -0.47
C VAL A 7 5.66 9.79 -0.24
N SER A 8 6.34 10.02 0.88
CA SER A 8 7.67 9.42 1.15
C SER A 8 7.63 7.88 1.10
N LEU A 9 6.61 7.28 1.69
CA LEU A 9 6.52 5.83 1.84
C LEU A 9 6.04 5.14 0.58
N PHE A 10 4.98 5.67 -0.03
CA PHE A 10 4.54 5.25 -1.36
C PHE A 10 5.69 5.36 -2.34
N LEU A 11 6.47 6.42 -2.27
CA LEU A 11 7.60 6.61 -3.15
C LEU A 11 8.77 5.67 -2.87
N ARG A 12 9.14 5.39 -1.62
CA ARG A 12 10.20 4.41 -1.31
C ARG A 12 9.83 3.03 -1.83
N VAL A 13 8.57 2.65 -1.67
CA VAL A 13 8.03 1.38 -2.16
C VAL A 13 7.90 1.36 -3.68
N CYS A 14 7.35 2.39 -4.28
CA CYS A 14 7.25 2.54 -5.73
C CYS A 14 8.62 2.59 -6.38
N VAL A 15 9.60 3.26 -5.77
CA VAL A 15 11.00 3.26 -6.20
C VAL A 15 11.57 1.84 -6.10
N CYS A 16 11.39 1.13 -5.00
CA CYS A 16 11.96 -0.23 -4.90
C CYS A 16 11.27 -1.23 -5.83
N VAL A 17 9.94 -1.15 -6.01
CA VAL A 17 9.17 -1.94 -6.98
C VAL A 17 9.57 -1.57 -8.40
N CYS A 18 9.67 -0.28 -8.73
CA CYS A 18 10.01 0.10 -10.09
C CYS A 18 11.45 -0.16 -10.43
N VAL A 19 12.38 -0.07 -9.46
CA VAL A 19 13.78 -0.47 -9.64
C VAL A 19 13.88 -1.97 -9.80
N CYS A 20 13.16 -2.78 -9.02
CA CYS A 20 13.20 -4.23 -9.22
C CYS A 20 12.51 -4.65 -10.53
N VAL A 21 11.38 -4.04 -10.90
CA VAL A 21 10.64 -4.28 -12.15
C VAL A 21 11.40 -3.77 -13.37
N CYS A 22 12.02 -2.59 -13.30
CA CYS A 22 12.80 -2.08 -14.41
C CYS A 22 14.08 -2.90 -14.57
N VAL A 23 14.81 -3.24 -13.49
CA VAL A 23 16.00 -4.10 -13.61
C VAL A 23 15.64 -5.50 -14.13
N CYS A 24 14.51 -6.10 -13.72
CA CYS A 24 14.14 -7.44 -14.22
C CYS A 24 13.56 -7.44 -15.64
N VAL A 25 12.97 -6.34 -16.13
CA VAL A 25 12.45 -6.22 -17.50
C VAL A 25 13.52 -5.70 -18.48
N CYS A 26 14.45 -4.85 -18.03
CA CYS A 26 15.52 -4.27 -18.86
C CYS A 26 16.55 -5.30 -19.35
N VAL A 27 16.66 -6.44 -18.67
CA VAL A 27 17.65 -7.46 -19.03
C VAL A 27 17.13 -8.44 -20.09
N CYS A 28 15.82 -8.44 -20.41
CA CYS A 28 15.25 -9.54 -21.21
C CYS A 28 14.70 -9.21 -22.60
N VAL A 29 13.81 -8.22 -22.85
CA VAL A 29 13.12 -8.17 -24.17
C VAL A 29 12.65 -6.76 -24.63
N CYS A 30 12.96 -6.48 -25.90
CA CYS A 30 12.58 -5.42 -26.87
C CYS A 30 11.48 -4.38 -26.53
N VAL A 31 11.56 -3.22 -27.19
CA VAL A 31 12.17 -1.93 -26.79
C VAL A 31 11.40 -0.86 -27.57
N TYR A 32 10.56 -0.10 -26.90
CA TYR A 32 10.29 1.34 -27.09
C TYR A 32 9.10 1.75 -26.23
N VAL A 33 7.93 1.11 -26.40
CA VAL A 33 6.70 1.53 -25.69
C VAL A 33 6.75 1.21 -24.18
N ARG A 34 7.22 0.02 -23.80
CA ARG A 34 7.37 -0.35 -22.38
C ARG A 34 8.50 0.42 -21.69
N VAL A 35 9.58 0.68 -22.43
CA VAL A 35 10.73 1.45 -21.96
C VAL A 35 10.34 2.91 -21.70
N CYS A 36 9.58 3.57 -22.58
CA CYS A 36 9.14 4.95 -22.36
C CYS A 36 8.31 5.10 -21.08
N ALA A 37 7.35 4.20 -20.84
CA ALA A 37 6.54 4.23 -19.61
C ALA A 37 7.39 3.97 -18.35
N GLN A 38 8.35 3.05 -18.43
CA GLN A 38 9.28 2.75 -17.33
C GLN A 38 10.21 3.92 -17.03
N VAL A 39 10.75 4.59 -18.05
CA VAL A 39 11.61 5.77 -17.90
C VAL A 39 10.83 6.93 -17.30
N VAL A 40 9.59 7.18 -17.77
CA VAL A 40 8.72 8.21 -17.18
C VAL A 40 8.44 7.89 -15.71
N TYR A 41 8.13 6.64 -15.39
CA TYR A 41 7.90 6.21 -14.01
C TYR A 41 9.14 6.42 -13.14
N LEU A 42 10.33 6.02 -13.59
CA LEU A 42 11.59 6.22 -12.88
C LEU A 42 11.90 7.70 -12.69
N LEU A 43 11.74 8.53 -13.72
CA LEU A 43 11.98 9.97 -13.63
C LEU A 43 11.04 10.64 -12.64
N LEU A 44 9.75 10.30 -12.65
CA LEU A 44 8.79 10.81 -11.67
C LEU A 44 9.15 10.33 -10.26
N ALA A 45 9.56 9.06 -10.12
CA ALA A 45 9.96 8.49 -8.85
C ALA A 45 11.19 9.22 -8.28
N TYR A 46 12.28 9.34 -9.05
CA TYR A 46 13.47 10.08 -8.67
C TYR A 46 13.21 11.57 -8.45
N SER A 47 12.37 12.21 -9.26
CA SER A 47 12.01 13.63 -9.11
C SER A 47 11.28 13.86 -7.80
N THR A 48 10.36 12.97 -7.42
CA THR A 48 9.66 13.08 -6.14
C THR A 48 10.62 12.87 -4.97
N VAL A 49 11.58 11.95 -5.08
CA VAL A 49 12.59 11.71 -4.02
C VAL A 49 13.44 12.98 -3.88
N GLY A 50 13.89 13.53 -5.00
CA GLY A 50 14.64 14.78 -5.04
C GLY A 50 13.86 15.94 -4.43
N LEU A 51 12.56 16.09 -4.75
CA LEU A 51 11.73 17.13 -4.16
C LEU A 51 11.57 16.98 -2.65
N ILE A 52 11.42 15.75 -2.13
CA ILE A 52 11.33 15.50 -0.67
C ILE A 52 12.65 15.88 0.01
N PHE A 53 13.79 15.42 -0.52
CA PHE A 53 15.10 15.63 0.12
C PHE A 53 15.63 17.05 -0.03
N PHE A 54 15.33 17.75 -1.13
CA PHE A 54 15.84 19.10 -1.37
C PHE A 54 14.83 20.21 -1.01
N ARG A 55 13.56 20.08 -1.40
CA ARG A 55 12.56 21.15 -1.25
C ARG A 55 11.80 21.06 0.07
N PHE A 56 11.46 19.85 0.50
CA PHE A 56 10.57 19.61 1.66
C PHE A 56 11.25 18.96 2.86
N ARG A 57 12.59 19.01 2.93
CA ARG A 57 13.38 18.46 4.05
C ARG A 57 12.88 18.93 5.43
N ASN A 58 12.40 20.17 5.53
CA ASN A 58 11.93 20.73 6.81
C ASN A 58 10.58 20.18 7.29
N SER A 59 9.80 19.53 6.42
CA SER A 59 8.55 18.83 6.78
C SER A 59 8.77 17.33 7.04
N TYR A 60 10.00 16.84 6.86
CA TYR A 60 10.35 15.44 7.05
C TYR A 60 10.60 15.14 8.54
N ASP A 61 9.62 14.53 9.19
CA ASP A 61 9.75 14.05 10.56
C ASP A 61 10.33 12.63 10.57
N SER A 62 11.63 12.52 10.90
CA SER A 62 12.34 11.25 10.97
C SER A 62 11.80 10.28 12.02
N GLU A 63 11.07 10.77 13.04
CA GLU A 63 10.57 9.91 14.12
C GLU A 63 9.41 9.02 13.64
N SER A 64 8.64 9.52 12.67
CA SER A 64 7.50 8.81 12.08
C SER A 64 7.89 7.69 11.08
N ASP A 65 9.13 7.71 10.57
CA ASP A 65 9.67 6.76 9.57
C ASP A 65 10.31 5.50 10.21
N SER A 66 9.80 5.07 11.37
CA SER A 66 10.34 3.93 12.15
C SER A 66 10.07 2.54 11.54
N PHE A 67 9.40 2.46 10.38
CA PHE A 67 9.13 1.17 9.74
C PHE A 67 10.40 0.66 9.05
N ARG A 68 11.05 -0.32 9.69
CA ARG A 68 12.24 -1.00 9.18
C ARG A 68 11.88 -1.89 7.99
N VAL A 69 11.98 -1.34 6.78
CA VAL A 69 11.71 -2.01 5.50
C VAL A 69 12.55 -3.28 5.31
N GLU A 70 13.66 -3.41 6.02
CA GLU A 70 14.50 -4.60 6.07
C GLU A 70 13.71 -5.84 6.50
N PHE A 71 12.74 -5.70 7.40
CA PHE A 71 11.89 -6.81 7.84
C PHE A 71 10.91 -7.30 6.76
N LEU A 72 10.66 -6.50 5.71
CA LEU A 72 9.90 -6.93 4.54
C LEU A 72 10.84 -7.52 3.49
N LEU A 73 11.95 -6.84 3.22
CA LEU A 73 12.88 -7.23 2.16
C LEU A 73 13.57 -8.56 2.43
N VAL A 74 13.96 -8.83 3.68
CA VAL A 74 14.67 -10.06 4.04
C VAL A 74 13.79 -11.31 3.83
N PRO A 75 12.55 -11.38 4.35
CA PRO A 75 11.65 -12.52 4.08
C PRO A 75 11.29 -12.66 2.60
N VAL A 76 11.04 -11.56 1.90
CA VAL A 76 10.69 -11.58 0.47
C VAL A 76 11.87 -12.09 -0.38
N ALA A 77 13.09 -11.63 -0.08
CA ALA A 77 14.29 -12.13 -0.72
C ALA A 77 14.47 -13.64 -0.42
N GLY A 78 14.37 -14.05 0.84
CA GLY A 78 14.47 -15.46 1.22
C GLY A 78 13.45 -16.35 0.50
N LEU A 79 12.19 -15.92 0.42
CA LEU A 79 11.13 -16.63 -0.30
C LEU A 79 11.41 -16.72 -1.80
N SER A 80 11.93 -15.65 -2.42
CA SER A 80 12.28 -15.67 -3.85
C SER A 80 13.41 -16.64 -4.18
N PHE A 81 14.32 -16.92 -3.24
CA PHE A 81 15.36 -17.94 -3.41
C PHE A 81 14.85 -19.35 -3.13
N LEU A 82 13.86 -19.52 -2.25
CA LEU A 82 13.32 -20.83 -1.89
C LEU A 82 12.34 -21.37 -2.93
N GLU A 83 11.44 -20.53 -3.42
CA GLU A 83 10.34 -20.87 -4.32
C GLU A 83 10.48 -20.10 -5.64
N ASN A 84 11.28 -20.61 -6.58
CA ASN A 84 11.44 -20.05 -7.93
C ASN A 84 11.18 -21.11 -9.00
N TYR A 85 10.69 -20.69 -10.18
CA TYR A 85 10.46 -21.59 -11.30
C TYR A 85 11.76 -22.15 -11.89
N ALA A 86 12.82 -21.34 -11.89
CA ALA A 86 14.16 -21.77 -12.23
C ALA A 86 15.19 -20.92 -11.47
N PHE A 87 16.31 -21.54 -11.10
CA PHE A 87 17.45 -20.87 -10.47
C PHE A 87 18.27 -20.05 -11.48
N THR A 88 17.59 -19.26 -12.30
CA THR A 88 18.23 -18.22 -13.11
C THR A 88 18.07 -16.89 -12.40
N PRO A 89 19.08 -15.99 -12.44
CA PRO A 89 18.97 -14.69 -11.78
C PRO A 89 17.74 -13.90 -12.22
N LEU A 90 17.33 -14.05 -13.47
CA LEU A 90 16.16 -13.37 -14.04
C LEU A 90 14.83 -13.86 -13.45
N GLU A 91 14.66 -15.17 -13.32
CA GLU A 91 13.46 -15.77 -12.72
C GLU A 91 13.39 -15.45 -11.22
N ILE A 92 14.51 -15.50 -10.50
CA ILE A 92 14.56 -15.11 -9.08
C ILE A 92 14.19 -13.63 -8.93
N LEU A 93 14.73 -12.75 -9.77
CA LEU A 93 14.38 -11.32 -9.74
C LEU A 93 12.90 -11.08 -10.09
N TRP A 94 12.35 -11.84 -11.03
CA TRP A 94 10.95 -11.79 -11.39
C TRP A 94 10.07 -12.21 -10.21
N THR A 95 10.33 -13.38 -9.62
CA THR A 95 9.63 -13.87 -8.42
C THR A 95 9.74 -12.88 -7.25
N PHE A 96 10.95 -12.36 -7.02
CA PHE A 96 11.20 -11.33 -6.00
C PHE A 96 10.33 -10.09 -6.23
N SER A 97 10.19 -9.62 -7.47
CA SER A 97 9.34 -8.47 -7.79
C SER A 97 7.87 -8.72 -7.48
N ILE A 98 7.36 -9.92 -7.78
CA ILE A 98 5.97 -10.31 -7.52
C ILE A 98 5.69 -10.41 -6.02
N TYR A 99 6.61 -10.98 -5.24
CA TYR A 99 6.47 -11.05 -3.78
C TYR A 99 6.66 -9.69 -3.10
N LEU A 100 7.57 -8.86 -3.58
CA LEU A 100 7.75 -7.51 -3.06
C LEU A 100 6.49 -6.68 -3.30
N GLU A 101 5.87 -6.80 -4.47
CA GLU A 101 4.66 -6.06 -4.82
C GLU A 101 3.45 -6.40 -3.92
N SER A 102 3.32 -7.63 -3.43
CA SER A 102 2.23 -7.98 -2.51
C SER A 102 2.39 -7.36 -1.12
N VAL A 103 3.63 -7.25 -0.62
CA VAL A 103 3.91 -6.70 0.72
C VAL A 103 4.25 -5.21 0.73
N ALA A 104 4.54 -4.65 -0.44
CA ALA A 104 4.86 -3.24 -0.69
C ALA A 104 3.84 -2.28 -0.05
N ILE A 105 2.58 -2.67 0.03
CA ILE A 105 1.52 -1.81 0.58
C ILE A 105 1.51 -1.71 2.11
N LEU A 106 2.19 -2.64 2.82
CA LEU A 106 2.15 -2.75 4.28
C LEU A 106 2.57 -1.49 5.02
N PRO A 107 3.63 -0.76 4.62
CA PRO A 107 4.00 0.45 5.32
C PRO A 107 2.90 1.52 5.24
N GLN A 108 2.23 1.63 4.08
CA GLN A 108 1.11 2.55 3.88
C GLN A 108 -0.08 2.18 4.76
N LEU A 109 -0.40 0.88 4.86
CA LEU A 109 -1.43 0.39 5.78
C LEU A 109 -1.06 0.70 7.23
N PHE A 110 0.18 0.44 7.63
CA PHE A 110 0.66 0.69 9.00
C PHE A 110 0.50 2.17 9.38
N MET A 111 0.87 3.08 8.50
CA MET A 111 0.69 4.52 8.71
C MET A 111 -0.78 4.88 8.96
N ILE A 112 -1.72 4.39 8.12
CA ILE A 112 -3.15 4.67 8.29
C ILE A 112 -3.69 4.03 9.58
N THR A 113 -3.21 2.84 9.92
CA THR A 113 -3.62 2.19 11.17
C THR A 113 -3.19 2.99 12.40
N LYS A 114 -2.03 3.67 12.34
CA LYS A 114 -1.43 4.52 13.37
C LYS A 114 -2.09 5.89 13.48
N THR A 115 -2.32 6.56 12.35
CA THR A 115 -2.97 7.88 12.35
C THR A 115 -4.44 7.80 12.76
N GLY A 116 -5.10 6.65 12.56
CA GLY A 116 -6.51 6.47 12.91
C GLY A 116 -7.48 7.14 11.93
N GLU A 117 -7.03 8.20 11.26
CA GLU A 117 -7.72 8.94 10.21
C GLU A 117 -7.25 8.43 8.84
N ALA A 118 -8.12 7.68 8.17
CA ALA A 118 -7.94 7.37 6.75
C ALA A 118 -8.63 8.46 5.94
N GLU A 119 -7.86 9.29 5.24
CA GLU A 119 -8.43 10.27 4.31
C GLU A 119 -9.28 9.53 3.28
N SER A 120 -10.51 10.02 3.05
CA SER A 120 -11.46 9.38 2.14
C SER A 120 -10.84 9.19 0.75
N ILE A 121 -10.06 10.15 0.26
CA ILE A 121 -9.34 10.07 -1.03
C ILE A 121 -8.42 8.84 -1.07
N THR A 122 -7.59 8.65 -0.03
CA THR A 122 -6.65 7.53 0.08
C THR A 122 -7.38 6.19 0.16
N ALA A 123 -8.52 6.12 0.87
CA ALA A 123 -9.34 4.92 0.93
C ALA A 123 -9.91 4.51 -0.44
N HIS A 124 -10.41 5.47 -1.22
CA HIS A 124 -10.88 5.21 -2.59
C HIS A 124 -9.75 4.78 -3.52
N TYR A 125 -8.57 5.42 -3.41
CA TYR A 125 -7.39 5.01 -4.17
C TYR A 125 -7.02 3.54 -3.91
N LEU A 126 -6.95 3.15 -2.64
CA LEU A 126 -6.67 1.78 -2.23
C LEU A 126 -7.77 0.81 -2.70
N LEU A 127 -9.03 1.25 -2.77
CA LEU A 127 -10.16 0.43 -3.23
C LEU A 127 -10.03 0.05 -4.70
N PHE A 128 -9.78 1.04 -5.56
CA PHE A 128 -9.59 0.77 -6.98
C PHE A 128 -8.32 -0.06 -7.22
N LEU A 129 -7.26 0.18 -6.45
CA LEU A 129 -6.02 -0.59 -6.55
C LEU A 129 -6.20 -2.06 -6.13
N GLY A 130 -6.93 -2.30 -5.04
CA GLY A 130 -7.29 -3.66 -4.59
C GLY A 130 -8.23 -4.37 -5.56
N LEU A 131 -9.23 -3.66 -6.09
CA LEU A 131 -10.16 -4.21 -7.08
C LEU A 131 -9.44 -4.59 -8.38
N TYR A 132 -8.49 -3.76 -8.85
CA TYR A 132 -7.63 -4.09 -9.98
C TYR A 132 -6.94 -5.45 -9.78
N ARG A 133 -6.42 -5.71 -8.59
CA ARG A 133 -5.76 -6.99 -8.28
C ARG A 133 -6.71 -8.17 -8.13
N ALA A 134 -7.87 -7.95 -7.52
CA ALA A 134 -8.90 -8.99 -7.42
C ALA A 134 -9.39 -9.43 -8.81
N LEU A 135 -9.55 -8.50 -9.76
CA LEU A 135 -9.90 -8.81 -11.14
C LEU A 135 -8.79 -9.59 -11.88
N TYR A 136 -7.51 -9.30 -11.59
CA TYR A 136 -6.39 -10.09 -12.11
C TYR A 136 -6.39 -11.51 -11.56
N LEU A 137 -6.65 -11.68 -10.25
CA LEU A 137 -6.79 -12.99 -9.64
C LEU A 137 -7.95 -13.78 -10.25
N ALA A 138 -9.09 -13.13 -10.50
CA ALA A 138 -10.22 -13.72 -11.19
C ALA A 138 -9.88 -14.12 -12.64
N ASN A 139 -9.07 -13.32 -13.34
CA ASN A 139 -8.57 -13.68 -14.66
C ASN A 139 -7.66 -14.92 -14.63
N TRP A 140 -6.76 -15.03 -13.65
CA TRP A 140 -5.94 -16.24 -13.48
C TRP A 140 -6.78 -17.46 -13.16
N LEU A 141 -7.82 -17.33 -12.32
CA LEU A 141 -8.77 -18.42 -12.05
C LEU A 141 -9.52 -18.85 -13.31
N TRP A 142 -9.93 -17.88 -14.14
CA TRP A 142 -10.56 -18.16 -15.44
C TRP A 142 -9.60 -18.91 -16.37
N ARG A 143 -8.36 -18.43 -16.52
CA ARG A 143 -7.34 -19.08 -17.36
C ARG A 143 -6.96 -20.47 -16.85
N PHE A 144 -6.96 -20.69 -15.54
CA PHE A 144 -6.77 -22.02 -14.96
C PHE A 144 -7.88 -22.98 -15.43
N HIS A 145 -9.13 -22.51 -15.49
CA HIS A 145 -10.26 -23.32 -15.93
C HIS A 145 -10.28 -23.56 -17.44
N THR A 146 -9.92 -22.56 -18.27
CA THR A 146 -10.02 -22.65 -19.73
C THR A 146 -8.75 -23.15 -20.42
N GLU A 147 -7.57 -22.75 -19.95
CA GLU A 147 -6.27 -23.02 -20.60
C GLU A 147 -5.42 -24.04 -19.81
N GLY A 148 -5.81 -24.37 -18.56
CA GLY A 148 -4.98 -25.20 -17.67
C GLY A 148 -3.66 -24.53 -17.24
N PHE A 149 -3.49 -23.24 -17.50
CA PHE A 149 -2.29 -22.49 -17.14
C PHE A 149 -2.34 -22.09 -15.66
N TYR A 150 -1.38 -22.57 -14.87
CA TYR A 150 -1.29 -22.30 -13.44
C TYR A 150 0.05 -21.67 -13.07
N ASP A 151 0.02 -20.38 -12.73
CA ASP A 151 1.15 -19.64 -12.15
C ASP A 151 0.95 -19.53 -10.64
N GLN A 152 1.45 -20.53 -9.91
CA GLN A 152 1.38 -20.60 -8.45
C GLN A 152 1.92 -19.34 -7.77
N ILE A 153 3.05 -18.79 -8.25
CA ILE A 153 3.72 -17.65 -7.62
C ILE A 153 2.84 -16.41 -7.74
N ALA A 154 2.33 -16.14 -8.94
CA ALA A 154 1.44 -15.01 -9.20
C ALA A 154 0.13 -15.12 -8.41
N VAL A 155 -0.50 -16.30 -8.40
CA VAL A 155 -1.76 -16.53 -7.67
C VAL A 155 -1.59 -16.35 -6.17
N VAL A 156 -0.57 -16.97 -5.56
CA VAL A 156 -0.32 -16.86 -4.11
C VAL A 156 -0.04 -15.42 -3.72
N SER A 157 0.82 -14.72 -4.47
CA SER A 157 1.12 -13.30 -4.22
C SER A 157 -0.12 -12.42 -4.37
N GLY A 158 -0.94 -12.66 -5.39
CA GLY A 158 -2.20 -11.94 -5.61
C GLY A 158 -3.23 -12.16 -4.50
N VAL A 159 -3.33 -13.38 -3.96
CA VAL A 159 -4.19 -13.69 -2.79
C VAL A 159 -3.69 -12.93 -1.56
N VAL A 160 -2.40 -13.00 -1.24
CA VAL A 160 -1.79 -12.29 -0.09
C VAL A 160 -2.07 -10.78 -0.19
N GLN A 161 -1.86 -10.21 -1.38
CA GLN A 161 -2.11 -8.79 -1.61
C GLN A 161 -3.59 -8.42 -1.42
N THR A 162 -4.51 -9.27 -1.91
CA THR A 162 -5.96 -9.06 -1.75
C THR A 162 -6.37 -9.13 -0.28
N ILE A 163 -5.78 -10.03 0.50
CA ILE A 163 -6.03 -10.12 1.96
C ILE A 163 -5.64 -8.81 2.66
N PHE A 164 -4.48 -8.23 2.33
CA PHE A 164 -4.08 -6.95 2.92
C PHE A 164 -5.06 -5.81 2.57
N TYR A 165 -5.55 -5.76 1.33
CA TYR A 165 -6.58 -4.78 0.96
C TYR A 165 -7.91 -5.03 1.70
N CYS A 166 -8.34 -6.28 1.83
CA CYS A 166 -9.54 -6.63 2.58
C CYS A 166 -9.43 -6.25 4.07
N ASP A 167 -8.29 -6.51 4.70
CA ASP A 167 -8.01 -6.12 6.09
C ASP A 167 -8.12 -4.59 6.27
N PHE A 168 -7.54 -3.83 5.34
CA PHE A 168 -7.67 -2.38 5.31
C PHE A 168 -9.14 -1.92 5.22
N PHE A 169 -9.94 -2.50 4.30
CA PHE A 169 -11.35 -2.12 4.17
C PHE A 169 -12.15 -2.48 5.42
N TYR A 170 -11.93 -3.67 5.98
CA TYR A 170 -12.57 -4.08 7.22
C TYR A 170 -12.31 -3.09 8.35
N LEU A 171 -11.06 -2.67 8.51
CA LEU A 171 -10.66 -1.67 9.50
C LEU A 171 -11.30 -0.30 9.23
N TYR A 172 -11.30 0.16 7.97
CA TYR A 172 -11.88 1.43 7.55
C TYR A 172 -13.37 1.52 7.87
N PHE A 173 -14.16 0.51 7.46
CA PHE A 173 -15.60 0.48 7.71
C PHE A 173 -15.92 0.37 9.21
N THR A 174 -15.18 -0.46 9.95
CA THR A 174 -15.40 -0.64 11.39
C THR A 174 -15.07 0.62 12.18
N ARG A 175 -14.01 1.36 11.81
CA ARG A 175 -13.64 2.62 12.48
C ARG A 175 -14.60 3.76 12.18
N GLY A 176 -15.07 3.88 10.93
CA GLY A 176 -16.06 4.89 10.55
C GLY A 176 -17.32 4.85 11.42
N GLN A 177 -17.79 3.65 11.79
CA GLN A 177 -18.95 3.48 12.69
C GLN A 177 -18.67 3.91 14.14
N ARG A 178 -17.44 3.75 14.63
CA ARG A 178 -17.06 4.14 16.01
C ARG A 178 -17.00 5.66 16.16
N THR A 179 -16.47 6.38 15.18
CA THR A 179 -16.38 7.85 15.22
C THR A 179 -17.76 8.50 15.29
N HIS A 180 -18.73 8.01 14.52
CA HIS A 180 -20.12 8.48 14.59
C HIS A 180 -20.79 8.18 15.94
N THR A 181 -20.47 7.06 16.57
CA THR A 181 -21.02 6.71 17.90
C THR A 181 -20.41 7.59 18.99
N GLN A 182 -19.10 7.86 18.93
CA GLN A 182 -18.41 8.71 19.91
C GLN A 182 -18.80 10.19 19.77
N SER A 183 -18.98 10.70 18.55
CA SER A 183 -19.48 12.07 18.33
C SER A 183 -20.90 12.24 18.88
N ASN A 184 -21.78 11.26 18.67
CA ASN A 184 -23.15 11.31 19.21
C ASN A 184 -23.15 11.25 20.75
N THR A 185 -22.26 10.45 21.35
CA THR A 185 -22.17 10.35 22.82
C THR A 185 -21.61 11.63 23.45
N HIS A 186 -20.58 12.24 22.84
CA HIS A 186 -20.07 13.53 23.27
C HIS A 186 -21.11 14.65 23.13
N LEU A 187 -21.86 14.69 22.02
CA LEU A 187 -22.95 15.66 21.82
C LEU A 187 -24.07 15.47 22.85
N VAL A 188 -24.45 14.23 23.14
CA VAL A 188 -25.46 13.92 24.18
C VAL A 188 -24.95 14.35 25.56
N HIS A 189 -23.69 14.07 25.89
CA HIS A 189 -23.10 14.49 27.17
C HIS A 189 -22.97 16.01 27.28
N HIS A 190 -22.60 16.70 26.20
CA HIS A 190 -22.54 18.17 26.18
C HIS A 190 -23.94 18.80 26.29
N THR A 191 -24.94 18.21 25.64
CA THR A 191 -26.35 18.63 25.74
C THR A 191 -26.91 18.37 27.14
N TYR A 192 -26.59 17.22 27.72
CA TYR A 192 -27.01 16.84 29.08
C TYR A 192 -26.39 17.77 30.13
N THR A 193 -25.09 18.05 30.03
CA THR A 193 -24.42 18.97 30.96
C THR A 193 -24.92 20.41 30.82
N HIS A 194 -25.25 20.87 29.60
CA HIS A 194 -25.82 22.21 29.40
C HIS A 194 -27.25 22.34 29.95
N THR A 195 -28.10 21.32 29.74
CA THR A 195 -29.47 21.29 30.28
C THR A 195 -29.50 21.13 31.79
N HIS A 196 -28.60 20.33 32.38
CA HIS A 196 -28.47 20.25 33.83
C HIS A 196 -27.96 21.56 34.45
N ARG A 197 -26.99 22.24 33.81
CA ARG A 197 -26.45 23.50 34.32
C ARG A 197 -27.49 24.62 34.33
N HIS A 198 -28.34 24.69 33.29
CA HIS A 198 -29.48 25.63 33.26
C HIS A 198 -30.53 25.36 34.34
N LYS A 199 -30.73 24.10 34.76
CA LYS A 199 -31.71 23.75 35.81
C LYS A 199 -31.33 24.22 37.21
N TYR A 200 -30.05 24.50 37.48
CA TYR A 200 -29.55 24.98 38.78
C TYR A 200 -29.31 26.49 38.86
N GLN A 201 -29.46 27.23 37.75
CA GLN A 201 -29.29 28.69 37.71
C GLN A 201 -30.61 29.48 37.71
N THR A 202 -31.75 28.80 37.86
CA THR A 202 -33.10 29.42 37.87
C THR A 202 -33.82 29.32 39.22
N HIS A 203 -33.08 29.17 40.32
CA HIS A 203 -33.57 29.32 41.70
C HIS A 203 -32.71 30.35 42.43
#